data_AF-A0A6P0ZTE1-F1
#
_entry.id   AF-A0A6P0ZTE1-F1
#
_cell.length_a   1.000
_cell.length_b   1.000
_cell.length_c   1.000
_cell.angle_alpha   90.00
_cell.angle_beta   90.00
_cell.angle_gamma   90.00
#
_symmetry.space_group_name_H-M   'P 1'
#
loop_
_entity.id
_entity.type
_entity.pdbx_description
1 polymer ?
#
loop_
_entity_poly.entity_id
_entity_poly.type
_entity_poly.pdbx_seq_one_letter_code
_entity_poly.pdbx_strand_id
1 'polypeptide(L)'
;MANVLRILFKQDSYLKQEPIQSSQLPDNKRQMVPAGTLLVLRYYGQESGNHIKLGLKDIAFKGFSGDWYAFEDHVAIMMESLQPVETVSNVVSKQNDQTALNIPIYQNTLVNQPVLLNLFFNQDTVIKRAPIQSSMLNEASKQEIPAGTELVIVTDQPNADNTVKFTVEENHVKFTLKDLEFKGFSEDWYAFAGHVGIQGMG
;
A
#
# COMPACT_ATOMS: atom_id res chain seq x y z
N MET A 1 -13.92 8.70 -16.88
CA MET A 1 -12.73 8.26 -16.13
C MET A 1 -12.27 6.94 -16.73
N ALA A 2 -10.96 6.69 -16.83
CA ALA A 2 -10.47 5.41 -17.32
C ALA A 2 -10.64 4.35 -16.22
N ASN A 3 -11.10 3.15 -16.60
CA ASN A 3 -11.14 2.03 -15.67
C ASN A 3 -9.72 1.51 -15.44
N VAL A 4 -9.44 1.07 -14.22
CA VAL A 4 -8.16 0.51 -13.81
C VAL A 4 -8.37 -0.95 -13.44
N LEU A 5 -7.49 -1.82 -13.93
CA LEU A 5 -7.47 -3.22 -13.58
C LEU A 5 -6.73 -3.39 -12.26
N ARG A 6 -7.40 -3.94 -11.24
CA ARG A 6 -6.87 -4.10 -9.89
C ARG A 6 -7.03 -5.53 -9.39
N ILE A 7 -6.14 -5.94 -8.49
CA ILE A 7 -6.27 -7.15 -7.68
C ILE A 7 -6.43 -6.77 -6.22
N LEU A 8 -7.48 -7.27 -5.58
CA LEU A 8 -7.71 -7.20 -4.13
C LEU A 8 -7.26 -8.49 -3.48
N PHE A 9 -6.51 -8.37 -2.39
CA PHE A 9 -6.21 -9.48 -1.49
C PHE A 9 -7.31 -9.55 -0.41
N LYS A 10 -8.16 -10.58 -0.48
CA LYS A 10 -9.29 -10.76 0.45
C LYS A 10 -8.85 -11.25 1.83
N GLN A 11 -7.67 -11.85 1.89
CA GLN A 11 -6.98 -12.29 3.10
C GLN A 11 -5.47 -12.25 2.87
N ASP A 12 -4.69 -12.33 3.95
CA ASP A 12 -3.24 -12.37 3.87
C ASP A 12 -2.79 -13.49 2.94
N SER A 13 -1.98 -13.15 1.94
CA SER A 13 -1.48 -14.13 1.00
C SER A 13 -0.15 -13.76 0.39
N TYR A 14 0.43 -14.69 -0.38
CA TYR A 14 1.68 -14.48 -1.06
C TYR A 14 1.47 -14.26 -2.55
N LEU A 15 2.07 -13.21 -3.09
CA LEU A 15 2.51 -13.21 -4.47
C LEU A 15 3.75 -14.10 -4.59
N LYS A 16 3.79 -14.94 -5.62
CA LYS A 16 4.85 -15.93 -5.83
C LYS A 16 5.43 -15.81 -7.23
N GLN A 17 6.73 -16.08 -7.39
CA GLN A 17 7.34 -16.11 -8.73
C GLN A 17 7.07 -17.43 -9.48
N GLU A 18 6.52 -18.44 -8.79
CA GLU A 18 6.17 -19.74 -9.36
C GLU A 18 4.82 -20.22 -8.78
N PRO A 19 4.00 -20.97 -9.55
CA PRO A 19 2.67 -21.42 -9.14
C PRO A 19 2.70 -22.67 -8.23
N ILE A 20 3.61 -22.69 -7.24
CA ILE A 20 3.74 -23.77 -6.25
C ILE A 20 3.35 -23.27 -4.85
N GLN A 21 3.41 -24.14 -3.84
CA GLN A 21 3.11 -23.74 -2.47
C GLN A 21 4.13 -22.70 -1.97
N SER A 22 3.66 -21.64 -1.30
CA SER A 22 4.53 -20.56 -0.82
C SER A 22 5.59 -21.05 0.18
N SER A 23 5.29 -22.10 0.94
CA SER A 23 6.23 -22.74 1.88
C SER A 23 7.40 -23.44 1.21
N GLN A 24 7.28 -23.76 -0.09
CA GLN A 24 8.33 -24.39 -0.89
C GLN A 24 9.20 -23.36 -1.61
N LEU A 25 8.81 -22.08 -1.60
CA LEU A 25 9.57 -21.00 -2.22
C LEU A 25 10.49 -20.33 -1.20
N PRO A 26 11.73 -19.99 -1.60
CA PRO A 26 12.59 -19.15 -0.78
C PRO A 26 11.99 -17.74 -0.65
N ASP A 27 12.36 -17.03 0.43
CA ASP A 27 11.77 -15.73 0.76
C ASP A 27 11.94 -14.68 -0.34
N ASN A 28 13.03 -14.71 -1.11
CA ASN A 28 13.24 -13.77 -2.21
C ASN A 28 12.31 -14.01 -3.42
N LYS A 29 11.62 -15.15 -3.48
CA LYS A 29 10.67 -15.52 -4.54
C LYS A 29 9.19 -15.39 -4.12
N ARG A 30 8.93 -14.90 -2.92
CA ARG A 30 7.58 -14.68 -2.39
C ARG A 30 7.47 -13.32 -1.71
N GLN A 31 6.33 -12.65 -1.88
CA GLN A 31 6.00 -11.41 -1.18
C GLN A 31 4.70 -11.61 -0.42
N MET A 32 4.73 -11.44 0.91
CA MET A 32 3.51 -11.37 1.70
C MET A 32 2.75 -10.10 1.33
N VAL A 33 1.45 -10.22 1.14
CA VAL A 33 0.54 -9.11 0.85
C VAL A 33 -0.63 -9.20 1.82
N PRO A 34 -0.82 -8.19 2.69
CA PRO A 34 -1.91 -8.19 3.66
C PRO A 34 -3.30 -8.15 3.01
N ALA A 35 -4.27 -8.72 3.71
CA ALA A 35 -5.68 -8.54 3.43
C ALA A 35 -6.05 -7.05 3.32
N GLY A 36 -6.86 -6.68 2.33
CA GLY A 36 -7.26 -5.30 2.06
C GLY A 36 -6.34 -4.56 1.09
N THR A 37 -5.18 -5.12 0.72
CA THR A 37 -4.31 -4.50 -0.27
C THR A 37 -4.93 -4.57 -1.67
N LEU A 38 -4.95 -3.43 -2.39
CA LEU A 38 -5.31 -3.33 -3.81
C LEU A 38 -4.08 -2.93 -4.62
N LEU A 39 -3.68 -3.77 -5.58
CA LEU A 39 -2.57 -3.47 -6.48
C LEU A 39 -3.08 -3.30 -7.92
N VAL A 40 -2.50 -2.35 -8.65
CA VAL A 40 -2.82 -2.14 -10.06
C VAL A 40 -2.07 -3.13 -10.94
N LEU A 41 -2.79 -3.73 -11.89
CA LEU A 41 -2.25 -4.71 -12.82
C LEU A 41 -2.01 -4.10 -14.21
N ARG A 42 -0.96 -4.57 -14.89
CA ARG A 42 -0.79 -4.43 -16.35
C ARG A 42 -1.63 -5.47 -17.09
N TYR A 43 -1.66 -6.70 -16.60
CA TYR A 43 -2.44 -7.80 -17.14
C TYR A 43 -2.63 -8.90 -16.10
N TYR A 44 -3.55 -9.80 -16.39
CA TYR A 44 -3.69 -11.08 -15.72
C TYR A 44 -4.07 -12.16 -16.74
N GLY A 45 -3.82 -13.41 -16.39
CA GLY A 45 -4.20 -14.57 -17.16
C GLY A 45 -4.35 -15.79 -16.25
N GLN A 46 -5.24 -16.69 -16.63
CA GLN A 46 -5.39 -17.95 -15.92
C GLN A 46 -4.26 -18.90 -16.37
N GLU A 47 -3.57 -19.50 -15.41
CA GLU A 47 -2.61 -20.57 -15.64
C GLU A 47 -3.28 -21.91 -15.27
N SER A 48 -2.72 -23.05 -15.68
CA SER A 48 -3.25 -24.35 -15.23
C SER A 48 -3.23 -24.46 -13.69
N GLY A 49 -4.36 -24.83 -13.09
CA GLY A 49 -4.50 -25.00 -11.64
C GLY A 49 -5.31 -23.88 -10.99
N ASN A 50 -5.03 -23.60 -9.71
CA ASN A 50 -5.71 -22.61 -8.87
C ASN A 50 -4.88 -21.34 -8.65
N HIS A 51 -4.11 -20.96 -9.67
CA HIS A 51 -3.26 -19.77 -9.66
C HIS A 51 -3.60 -18.84 -10.81
N ILE A 52 -3.61 -17.55 -10.50
CA ILE A 52 -3.72 -16.48 -11.49
C ILE A 52 -2.31 -15.93 -11.71
N LYS A 53 -1.88 -15.94 -12.97
CA LYS A 53 -0.66 -15.28 -13.41
C LYS A 53 -0.97 -13.80 -13.65
N LEU A 54 -0.11 -12.90 -13.17
CA LEU A 54 -0.34 -11.46 -13.25
C LEU A 54 0.96 -10.67 -13.39
N GLY A 55 0.87 -9.51 -14.04
CA GLY A 55 1.92 -8.51 -14.07
C GLY A 55 1.46 -7.24 -13.35
N LEU A 56 2.20 -6.80 -12.34
CA LEU A 56 1.93 -5.53 -11.63
C LEU A 56 2.32 -4.33 -12.49
N LYS A 57 1.60 -3.22 -12.37
CA LYS A 57 1.95 -1.93 -13.00
C LYS A 57 2.91 -1.16 -12.11
N ASP A 58 4.08 -0.81 -12.65
CA ASP A 58 5.13 0.05 -12.06
C ASP A 58 5.67 -0.35 -10.67
N ILE A 59 5.17 -1.46 -10.11
CA ILE A 59 5.58 -2.04 -8.84
C ILE A 59 6.50 -3.24 -9.07
N ALA A 60 7.58 -3.29 -8.29
CA ALA A 60 8.45 -4.44 -8.17
C ALA A 60 8.61 -4.84 -6.70
N PHE A 61 8.52 -6.13 -6.41
CA PHE A 61 8.82 -6.66 -5.09
C PHE A 61 10.13 -7.43 -5.13
N LYS A 62 11.00 -7.21 -4.14
CA LYS A 62 12.29 -7.88 -4.02
C LYS A 62 13.15 -7.79 -5.29
N GLY A 63 13.08 -6.66 -6.00
CA GLY A 63 13.80 -6.43 -7.27
C GLY A 63 13.22 -7.16 -8.48
N PHE A 64 12.08 -7.85 -8.34
CA PHE A 64 11.43 -8.60 -9.41
C PHE A 64 10.17 -7.89 -9.91
N SER A 65 10.12 -7.61 -11.21
CA SER A 65 9.03 -6.92 -11.92
C SER A 65 8.38 -7.78 -13.02
N GLY A 66 8.69 -9.08 -13.03
CA GLY A 66 8.13 -10.05 -13.96
C GLY A 66 6.75 -10.55 -13.52
N ASP A 67 6.42 -11.75 -14.02
CA ASP A 67 5.17 -12.43 -13.70
C ASP A 67 5.12 -12.93 -12.26
N TRP A 68 4.06 -12.55 -11.56
CA TRP A 68 3.71 -13.10 -10.26
C TRP A 68 2.52 -14.06 -10.39
N TYR A 69 2.36 -14.92 -9.39
CA TYR A 69 1.24 -15.84 -9.24
C TYR A 69 0.55 -15.58 -7.90
N ALA A 70 -0.77 -15.38 -7.96
CA ALA A 70 -1.63 -15.30 -6.79
C ALA A 70 -2.50 -16.56 -6.69
N PHE A 71 -2.86 -16.96 -5.47
CA PHE A 71 -3.82 -18.05 -5.26
C PHE A 71 -5.24 -17.53 -5.49
N GLU A 72 -5.97 -18.17 -6.39
CA GLU A 72 -7.26 -17.68 -6.92
C GLU A 72 -8.28 -17.40 -5.80
N ASP A 73 -8.41 -18.31 -4.83
CA ASP A 73 -9.41 -18.16 -3.75
C ASP A 73 -9.09 -17.00 -2.79
N HIS A 74 -7.85 -16.51 -2.76
CA HIS A 74 -7.44 -15.43 -1.85
C HIS A 74 -7.59 -14.04 -2.46
N VAL A 75 -7.86 -13.95 -3.75
CA VAL A 75 -7.88 -12.69 -4.47
C VAL A 75 -9.18 -12.45 -5.21
N ALA A 76 -9.40 -11.21 -5.62
CA ALA A 76 -10.44 -10.83 -6.56
C ALA A 76 -9.84 -9.85 -7.56
N ILE A 77 -10.12 -10.05 -8.85
CA ILE A 77 -9.70 -9.13 -9.92
C ILE A 77 -10.91 -8.30 -10.33
N MET A 78 -10.72 -6.99 -10.44
CA MET A 78 -11.77 -6.04 -10.79
C MET A 78 -11.26 -5.01 -11.79
N MET A 79 -12.17 -4.52 -12.63
CA MET A 79 -11.92 -3.40 -13.52
C MET A 79 -12.95 -2.33 -13.23
N GLU A 80 -12.51 -1.20 -12.67
CA GLU A 80 -13.41 -0.17 -12.19
C GLU A 80 -12.82 1.22 -12.32
N SER A 81 -13.68 2.25 -12.27
CA SER A 81 -13.25 3.64 -12.25
C SER A 81 -12.77 4.01 -10.85
N LEU A 82 -11.57 4.59 -10.75
CA LEU A 82 -11.04 5.10 -9.49
C LEU A 82 -11.97 6.16 -8.89
N GLN A 83 -12.27 6.01 -7.61
CA GLN A 83 -12.95 7.01 -6.81
C GLN A 83 -11.91 7.66 -5.90
N PRO A 84 -11.46 8.90 -6.20
CA PRO A 84 -10.49 9.57 -5.36
C PRO A 84 -11.02 9.79 -3.94
N VAL A 85 -10.13 9.68 -2.97
CA VAL A 85 -10.41 9.98 -1.56
C VAL A 85 -9.83 11.35 -1.18
N GLU A 86 -10.32 11.91 -0.07
CA GLU A 86 -9.75 13.16 0.45
C GLU A 86 -8.25 12.99 0.76
N THR A 87 -7.44 13.94 0.28
CA THR A 87 -5.99 13.86 0.42
C THR A 87 -5.53 14.24 1.82
N VAL A 88 -4.37 13.72 2.23
CA VAL A 88 -3.76 14.06 3.52
C VAL A 88 -3.52 15.56 3.62
N SER A 89 -3.04 16.22 2.57
CA SER A 89 -2.87 17.69 2.55
C SER A 89 -4.18 18.44 2.84
N ASN A 90 -5.29 17.98 2.26
CA ASN A 90 -6.60 18.62 2.48
C ASN A 90 -7.10 18.40 3.91
N VAL A 91 -6.96 17.19 4.46
CA VAL A 91 -7.35 16.90 5.84
C VAL A 91 -6.51 17.73 6.82
N VAL A 92 -5.19 17.75 6.66
CA VAL A 92 -4.26 18.51 7.51
C VAL A 92 -4.55 20.01 7.45
N SER A 93 -4.92 20.56 6.28
CA SER A 93 -5.28 21.99 6.16
C SER A 93 -6.52 22.40 6.97
N LYS A 94 -7.36 21.43 7.35
CA LYS A 94 -8.55 21.63 8.19
C LYS A 94 -8.26 21.42 9.68
N GLN A 95 -7.05 20.97 10.04
CA GLN A 95 -6.63 20.71 11.41
C GLN A 95 -5.80 21.88 11.95
N ASN A 96 -5.75 21.98 13.29
CA ASN A 96 -4.95 23.01 13.96
C ASN A 96 -3.44 22.71 13.87
N ASP A 97 -3.05 21.43 13.90
CA ASP A 97 -1.66 20.98 13.74
C ASP A 97 -1.41 20.67 12.25
N GLN A 98 -0.61 21.50 11.58
CA GLN A 98 -0.23 21.29 10.17
C GLN A 98 1.00 20.40 10.00
N THR A 99 1.67 20.01 11.08
CA THR A 99 2.87 19.15 11.07
C THR A 99 2.52 17.67 11.21
N ALA A 100 1.23 17.37 11.35
CA ALA A 100 0.76 16.01 11.49
C ALA A 100 -0.68 15.84 11.02
N LEU A 101 -0.94 14.64 10.50
CA LEU A 101 -2.29 14.17 10.25
C LEU A 101 -2.78 13.43 11.49
N ASN A 102 -3.85 13.96 12.09
CA ASN A 102 -4.53 13.33 13.23
C ASN A 102 -5.80 12.65 12.73
N ILE A 103 -5.94 11.34 12.94
CA ILE A 103 -7.11 10.57 12.51
C ILE A 103 -7.82 10.03 13.75
N PRO A 104 -9.10 10.40 13.99
CA PRO A 104 -9.89 9.79 15.05
C PRO A 104 -10.22 8.34 14.69
N ILE A 105 -10.00 7.42 15.62
CA ILE A 105 -10.32 6.00 15.45
C ILE A 105 -11.61 5.71 16.20
N TYR A 106 -12.71 5.42 15.49
CA TYR A 106 -14.01 5.17 16.10
C TYR A 106 -14.28 3.70 16.44
N GLN A 107 -13.38 2.80 16.05
CA GLN A 107 -13.50 1.38 16.37
C GLN A 107 -13.08 1.11 17.81
N ASN A 108 -13.71 0.10 18.40
CA ASN A 108 -13.27 -0.51 19.66
C ASN A 108 -11.99 -1.31 19.38
N THR A 109 -10.92 -0.64 18.94
CA THR A 109 -9.60 -1.25 18.78
C THR A 109 -9.26 -1.84 20.13
N LEU A 110 -9.04 -3.16 20.15
CA LEU A 110 -8.60 -3.87 21.35
C LEU A 110 -7.46 -3.07 21.97
N VAL A 111 -7.65 -2.62 23.21
CA VAL A 111 -6.62 -1.92 23.96
C VAL A 111 -5.34 -2.75 23.84
N ASN A 112 -4.24 -2.12 23.45
CA ASN A 112 -2.95 -2.73 23.16
C ASN A 112 -2.73 -3.39 21.78
N GLN A 113 -3.45 -3.01 20.73
CA GLN A 113 -3.18 -3.49 19.37
C GLN A 113 -2.83 -2.35 18.39
N PRO A 114 -1.89 -2.56 17.45
CA PRO A 114 -1.62 -1.61 16.37
C PRO A 114 -2.89 -1.35 15.54
N VAL A 115 -3.01 -0.13 15.01
CA VAL A 115 -4.13 0.23 14.12
C VAL A 115 -3.69 0.01 12.67
N LEU A 116 -4.54 -0.67 11.91
CA LEU A 116 -4.37 -0.82 10.47
C LEU A 116 -5.28 0.16 9.73
N LEU A 117 -4.72 0.81 8.72
CA LEU A 117 -5.40 1.78 7.87
C LEU A 117 -5.07 1.52 6.40
N ASN A 118 -5.86 2.09 5.51
CA ASN A 118 -5.59 2.06 4.07
C ASN A 118 -4.97 3.38 3.62
N LEU A 119 -3.83 3.29 2.93
CA LEU A 119 -3.19 4.38 2.20
C LEU A 119 -3.61 4.29 0.73
N PHE A 120 -4.50 5.17 0.30
CA PHE A 120 -5.01 5.24 -1.06
C PHE A 120 -4.19 6.21 -1.91
N PHE A 121 -3.77 5.78 -3.10
CA PHE A 121 -3.02 6.60 -4.04
C PHE A 121 -3.94 7.19 -5.12
N ASN A 122 -4.29 8.48 -5.00
CA ASN A 122 -5.18 9.18 -5.94
C ASN A 122 -4.52 9.45 -7.30
N GLN A 123 -3.19 9.50 -7.33
CA GLN A 123 -2.39 9.84 -8.51
C GLN A 123 -1.15 8.96 -8.58
N ASP A 124 -0.64 8.74 -9.80
CA ASP A 124 0.67 8.13 -10.01
C ASP A 124 1.70 8.97 -9.25
N THR A 125 2.50 8.34 -8.39
CA THR A 125 3.43 9.06 -7.52
C THR A 125 4.63 8.19 -7.17
N VAL A 126 5.58 8.77 -6.45
CA VAL A 126 6.75 8.06 -5.93
C VAL A 126 6.73 8.13 -4.42
N ILE A 127 6.77 6.96 -3.77
CA ILE A 127 7.09 6.89 -2.34
C ILE A 127 8.61 6.90 -2.18
N LYS A 128 9.08 7.56 -1.11
CA LYS A 128 10.49 7.89 -0.92
C LYS A 128 10.95 7.56 0.49
N ARG A 129 12.25 7.32 0.66
CA ARG A 129 12.89 7.11 1.98
C ARG A 129 13.21 8.40 2.74
N ALA A 130 13.01 9.56 2.12
CA ALA A 130 13.17 10.87 2.73
C ALA A 130 12.22 11.88 2.05
N PRO A 131 11.75 12.91 2.76
CA PRO A 131 10.75 13.87 2.25
C PRO A 131 11.32 14.90 1.25
N ILE A 132 12.48 14.63 0.65
CA ILE A 132 13.15 15.53 -0.29
C ILE A 132 12.73 15.28 -1.76
N GLN A 133 13.22 16.09 -2.70
CA GLN A 133 12.96 15.88 -4.13
C GLN A 133 13.47 14.50 -4.58
N SER A 134 12.65 13.77 -5.37
CA SER A 134 12.98 12.42 -5.85
C SER A 134 14.24 12.38 -6.73
N SER A 135 14.53 13.45 -7.47
CA SER A 135 15.74 13.57 -8.28
C SER A 135 17.03 13.50 -7.45
N MET A 136 16.96 13.81 -6.15
CA MET A 136 18.09 13.75 -5.23
C MET A 136 18.26 12.38 -4.56
N LEU A 137 17.32 11.45 -4.78
CA LEU A 137 17.33 10.11 -4.20
C LEU A 137 17.80 9.06 -5.22
N ASN A 138 18.57 8.10 -4.72
CA ASN A 138 18.94 6.91 -5.48
C ASN A 138 17.73 6.00 -5.75
N GLU A 139 17.87 5.09 -6.71
CA GLU A 139 16.79 4.18 -7.09
C GLU A 139 16.36 3.25 -5.96
N ALA A 140 17.26 2.84 -5.07
CA ALA A 140 16.89 2.01 -3.92
C ALA A 140 15.93 2.73 -2.94
N SER A 141 15.94 4.07 -2.96
CA SER A 141 15.22 4.94 -2.03
C SER A 141 13.91 5.48 -2.59
N LYS A 142 13.46 4.97 -3.74
CA LYS A 142 12.23 5.38 -4.43
C LYS A 142 11.44 4.16 -4.87
N GLN A 143 10.12 4.26 -4.88
CA GLN A 143 9.26 3.29 -5.55
C GLN A 143 8.11 4.03 -6.23
N GLU A 144 7.92 3.78 -7.52
CA GLU A 144 6.75 4.26 -8.26
C GLU A 144 5.51 3.49 -7.80
N ILE A 145 4.42 4.21 -7.58
CA ILE A 145 3.14 3.66 -7.17
C ILE A 145 2.06 4.21 -8.12
N PRO A 146 1.37 3.36 -8.88
CA PRO A 146 0.30 3.80 -9.76
C PRO A 146 -0.95 4.22 -8.97
N ALA A 147 -1.69 5.18 -9.51
CA ALA A 147 -2.99 5.61 -9.03
C ALA A 147 -3.95 4.42 -8.93
N GLY A 148 -4.72 4.37 -7.85
CA GLY A 148 -5.64 3.28 -7.54
C GLY A 148 -5.03 2.13 -6.76
N THR A 149 -3.73 2.19 -6.45
CA THR A 149 -3.12 1.32 -5.44
C THR A 149 -3.67 1.69 -4.06
N GLU A 150 -3.96 0.69 -3.23
CA GLU A 150 -4.28 0.85 -1.81
C GLU A 150 -3.38 -0.09 -1.01
N LEU A 151 -2.58 0.48 -0.13
CA LEU A 151 -1.65 -0.28 0.72
C LEU A 151 -2.14 -0.27 2.15
N VAL A 152 -2.01 -1.42 2.82
CA VAL A 152 -2.26 -1.50 4.26
C VAL A 152 -1.07 -0.94 5.00
N ILE A 153 -1.31 0.10 5.80
CA ILE A 153 -0.33 0.70 6.68
C ILE A 153 -0.65 0.38 8.13
N VAL A 154 0.39 0.36 8.96
CA VAL A 154 0.29 0.14 10.39
C VAL A 154 0.80 1.38 11.12
N THR A 155 0.11 1.71 12.21
CA THR A 155 0.54 2.75 13.16
C THR A 155 0.44 2.21 14.58
N ASP A 156 1.13 2.88 15.49
CA ASP A 156 1.03 2.64 16.92
C ASP A 156 -0.42 2.78 17.41
N GLN A 157 -0.63 2.37 18.66
CA GLN A 157 -1.93 2.46 19.32
C GLN A 157 -2.46 3.90 19.34
N PRO A 158 -3.79 4.09 19.32
CA PRO A 158 -4.36 5.41 19.48
C PRO A 158 -3.88 6.07 20.78
N ASN A 159 -3.73 7.39 20.73
CA ASN A 159 -3.49 8.23 21.89
C ASN A 159 -4.67 8.16 22.87
N ALA A 160 -4.51 8.74 24.06
CA ALA A 160 -5.56 8.78 25.09
C ALA A 160 -6.87 9.45 24.62
N ASP A 161 -6.82 10.30 23.60
CA ASP A 161 -7.97 10.93 22.95
C ASP A 161 -8.54 10.12 21.77
N ASN A 162 -8.08 8.89 21.60
CA ASN A 162 -8.48 7.94 20.55
C ASN A 162 -8.13 8.41 19.13
N THR A 163 -7.04 9.16 19.00
CA THR A 163 -6.48 9.60 17.71
C THR A 163 -5.19 8.87 17.40
N VAL A 164 -4.93 8.59 16.13
CA VAL A 164 -3.60 8.20 15.64
C VAL A 164 -2.96 9.38 14.92
N LYS A 165 -1.64 9.50 15.04
CA LYS A 165 -0.87 10.62 14.51
C LYS A 165 0.13 10.14 13.46
N PHE A 166 0.07 10.73 12.27
CA PHE A 166 1.09 10.56 11.23
C PHE A 166 1.88 11.84 11.08
N THR A 167 3.21 11.75 11.11
CA THR A 167 4.09 12.89 10.88
C THR A 167 3.98 13.38 9.44
N VAL A 168 3.88 14.70 9.26
CA VAL A 168 3.89 15.37 7.97
C VAL A 168 5.08 16.33 7.91
N GLU A 169 6.01 16.07 6.99
CA GLU A 169 7.25 16.83 6.81
C GLU A 169 7.40 17.21 5.33
N GLU A 170 7.68 18.49 5.06
CA GLU A 170 7.87 19.00 3.69
C GLU A 170 6.76 18.56 2.71
N ASN A 171 5.49 18.61 3.14
CA ASN A 171 4.30 18.15 2.40
C ASN A 171 4.27 16.63 2.10
N HIS A 172 5.04 15.82 2.81
CA HIS A 172 4.98 14.36 2.71
C HIS A 172 4.50 13.76 4.04
N VAL A 173 3.62 12.77 3.95
CA VAL A 173 3.22 11.97 5.10
C VAL A 173 4.15 10.78 5.26
N LYS A 174 4.65 10.57 6.48
CA LYS A 174 5.44 9.41 6.85
C LYS A 174 4.52 8.23 7.21
N PHE A 175 4.84 7.03 6.75
CA PHE A 175 4.04 5.83 7.03
C PHE A 175 4.90 4.55 7.08
N THR A 176 4.30 3.50 7.65
CA THR A 176 4.86 2.15 7.72
C THR A 176 3.89 1.15 7.11
N LEU A 177 4.40 0.28 6.23
CA LEU A 177 3.65 -0.79 5.58
C LEU A 177 3.46 -1.98 6.52
N LYS A 178 2.28 -2.61 6.47
CA LYS A 178 2.05 -3.88 7.15
C LYS A 178 2.57 -5.03 6.28
N ASP A 179 3.54 -5.82 6.76
CA ASP A 179 4.09 -7.05 6.14
C ASP A 179 4.50 -6.99 4.65
N LEU A 180 4.49 -5.80 4.06
CA LEU A 180 4.83 -5.52 2.68
C LEU A 180 6.13 -4.72 2.67
N GLU A 181 7.01 -5.04 1.73
CA GLU A 181 8.29 -4.34 1.60
C GLU A 181 8.50 -3.89 0.15
N PHE A 182 8.94 -2.65 -0.01
CA PHE A 182 9.56 -2.22 -1.24
C PHE A 182 11.07 -2.15 -1.03
N LYS A 183 11.82 -2.83 -1.89
CA LYS A 183 13.29 -2.78 -1.88
C LYS A 183 13.91 -3.14 -0.52
N GLY A 184 13.25 -4.02 0.24
CA GLY A 184 13.70 -4.50 1.55
C GLY A 184 13.30 -3.60 2.73
N PHE A 185 12.39 -2.65 2.53
CA PHE A 185 11.93 -1.76 3.58
C PHE A 185 10.41 -1.70 3.69
N SER A 186 9.89 -1.83 4.91
CA SER A 186 8.49 -1.64 5.27
C SER A 186 8.21 -0.30 5.95
N GLU A 187 9.17 0.24 6.70
CA GLU A 187 8.98 1.43 7.56
C GLU A 187 9.54 2.70 6.93
N ASP A 188 9.35 3.88 7.53
CA ASP A 188 9.99 5.15 7.10
C ASP A 188 9.80 5.54 5.62
N TRP A 189 8.66 5.19 5.03
CA TRP A 189 8.29 5.66 3.70
C TRP A 189 7.56 7.00 3.79
N TYR A 190 7.76 7.83 2.77
CA TYR A 190 7.14 9.13 2.61
C TYR A 190 6.35 9.17 1.31
N ALA A 191 5.10 9.58 1.38
CA ALA A 191 4.26 9.85 0.21
C ALA A 191 3.90 11.34 0.17
N PHE A 192 3.87 11.94 -1.01
CA PHE A 192 3.43 13.32 -1.15
C PHE A 192 1.96 13.44 -0.72
N ALA A 193 1.71 14.24 0.32
CA ALA A 193 0.42 14.31 1.01
C ALA A 193 -0.73 14.79 0.12
N GLY A 194 -0.42 15.50 -0.99
CA GLY A 194 -1.41 15.92 -1.99
C GLY A 194 -1.83 14.82 -2.96
N HIS A 195 -1.13 13.67 -3.00
CA HIS A 195 -1.45 12.55 -3.90
C HIS A 195 -2.12 11.37 -3.18
N VAL A 196 -2.10 11.35 -1.85
CA VAL A 196 -2.58 10.20 -1.08
C VAL A 196 -3.64 10.61 -0.08
N GLY A 197 -4.55 9.70 0.26
CA GLY A 197 -5.43 9.80 1.42
C GLY A 197 -5.24 8.61 2.35
N ILE A 198 -5.59 8.78 3.62
CA ILE A 198 -5.53 7.72 4.63
C ILE A 198 -6.92 7.56 5.25
N GLN A 199 -7.42 6.32 5.28
CA GLN A 199 -8.76 5.99 5.78
C GLN A 199 -8.72 4.77 6.70
N GLY A 200 -9.70 4.68 7.61
CA GLY A 200 -9.94 3.46 8.38
C GLY A 200 -10.19 2.26 7.48
N MET A 201 -9.73 1.08 7.89
CA MET A 201 -10.13 -0.15 7.22
C MET A 201 -11.65 -0.37 7.38
N GLY A 202 -12.33 -0.62 6.26
CA GLY A 202 -13.76 -0.93 6.21
C GLY A 202 -14.09 -2.32 6.73
#